data_AF-A0A9W8RVF8-F1
#
_entry.id   AF-A0A9W8RVF8-F1
#
_cell.length_a   1.000
_cell.length_b   1.000
_cell.length_c   1.000
_cell.angle_alpha   90.00
_cell.angle_beta   90.00
_cell.angle_gamma   90.00
#
_symmetry.space_group_name_H-M   'P 1'
#
loop_
_entity.id
_entity.type
_entity.pdbx_description
1 polymer ?
#
loop_
_entity_poly.entity_id
_entity_poly.type
_entity_poly.pdbx_seq_one_letter_code
_entity_poly.pdbx_strand_id
1 'polypeptide(L)'
;MSKMETPREADAILRTCSYHRGTYYFPLFENDLSDVPESLGQFFDSPTSRTGILGRLPAELVAIVASHMDIISFQHFRQVSRYARAVATGVPEYQQVLQHGLEGVKALLHGNEFSYKTLYNVLITPNCELCGSFGGLLFLPTCTRCCFNCLKTAPELAILEKRLIDVWYPRMIQGPGGYQLSEVEQALESKETRSLSIHETLKRTRDQWTRVKLDAVLASDVFKAYGTCGDIDEEAVKVLEKAYFHLRLGSCIGYPWLNLKTASTERGVSCKGCHAAYIWDKPDEEDPERVYDWPNISPEYHDRDRAFSKQGFQVHFKSCEYAQKLWSSSDGGTITIQDDVFVKRGGCYWSHWQMGAYKRHHISGWMLREGPMWLGPVGGYHQIRKYFGPLATESFDWTLR
;
A
#
# COMPACT_ATOMS: atom_id res chain seq x y z
N MET A 1 21.37 -35.50 -4.93
CA MET A 1 22.36 -34.41 -5.05
C MET A 1 21.91 -33.50 -6.19
N SER A 2 21.19 -32.41 -5.90
CA SER A 2 20.70 -31.47 -6.92
C SER A 2 21.88 -30.77 -7.59
N LYS A 3 21.97 -30.86 -8.93
CA LYS A 3 22.91 -30.03 -9.72
C LYS A 3 22.74 -28.56 -9.32
N MET A 4 23.84 -27.85 -9.10
CA MET A 4 23.83 -26.39 -9.04
C MET A 4 23.31 -25.87 -10.39
N GLU A 5 22.16 -25.19 -10.38
CA GLU A 5 21.58 -24.52 -11.55
C GLU A 5 22.58 -23.50 -12.10
N THR A 6 22.76 -23.48 -13.43
CA THR A 6 23.62 -22.47 -14.06
C THR A 6 22.93 -21.10 -14.05
N PRO A 7 23.67 -19.96 -14.05
CA PRO A 7 23.05 -18.63 -14.09
C PRO A 7 22.05 -18.43 -15.25
N ARG A 8 22.30 -19.07 -16.40
CA ARG A 8 21.41 -19.03 -17.57
C ARG A 8 20.10 -19.79 -17.33
N GLU A 9 20.16 -20.90 -16.62
CA GLU A 9 18.99 -21.71 -16.23
C GLU A 9 18.15 -20.96 -15.20
N ALA A 10 18.79 -20.35 -14.19
CA ALA A 10 18.11 -19.50 -13.21
C ALA A 10 17.31 -18.36 -13.88
N ASP A 11 17.92 -17.66 -14.84
CA ASP A 11 17.24 -16.61 -15.59
C ASP A 11 16.09 -17.15 -16.46
N ALA A 12 16.24 -18.34 -17.03
CA ALA A 12 15.18 -19.00 -17.80
C ALA A 12 14.00 -19.40 -16.90
N ILE A 13 14.27 -19.97 -15.72
CA ILE A 13 13.25 -20.29 -14.70
C ILE A 13 12.47 -19.02 -14.31
N LEU A 14 13.18 -17.91 -14.06
CA LEU A 14 12.53 -16.63 -13.75
C LEU A 14 11.60 -16.17 -14.87
N ARG A 15 12.06 -16.20 -16.13
CA ARG A 15 11.23 -15.77 -17.28
C ARG A 15 10.00 -16.66 -17.47
N THR A 16 10.15 -17.97 -17.30
CA THR A 16 9.06 -18.92 -17.54
C THR A 16 8.06 -18.92 -16.40
N CYS A 17 8.54 -19.04 -15.16
CA CYS A 17 7.70 -19.42 -14.01
C CYS A 17 7.31 -18.23 -13.11
N SER A 18 7.80 -17.03 -13.37
CA SER A 18 7.50 -15.84 -12.57
C SER A 18 6.88 -14.72 -13.41
N TYR A 19 6.21 -13.79 -12.74
CA TYR A 19 5.66 -12.59 -13.36
C TYR A 19 5.83 -11.38 -12.44
N HIS A 20 5.83 -10.18 -13.00
CA HIS A 20 5.80 -8.96 -12.21
C HIS A 20 4.36 -8.61 -11.86
N ARG A 21 4.05 -8.59 -10.56
CA ARG A 21 2.76 -8.13 -10.08
C ARG A 21 2.76 -6.59 -10.05
N GLY A 22 1.98 -5.98 -10.95
CA GLY A 22 1.78 -4.53 -11.04
C GLY A 22 0.53 -4.06 -10.29
N THR A 23 -0.42 -4.98 -10.04
CA THR A 23 -1.71 -4.67 -9.42
C THR A 23 -2.04 -5.70 -8.35
N TYR A 24 -2.64 -5.25 -7.26
CA TYR A 24 -3.25 -6.11 -6.25
C TYR A 24 -4.77 -6.02 -6.36
N TYR A 25 -5.49 -6.43 -5.32
CA TYR A 25 -6.96 -6.46 -5.30
C TYR A 25 -7.62 -5.10 -5.36
N PHE A 26 -6.93 -4.12 -4.81
CA PHE A 26 -7.27 -2.72 -4.89
C PHE A 26 -6.10 -1.98 -5.51
N PRO A 27 -6.35 -0.89 -6.26
CA PRO A 27 -5.30 -0.01 -6.73
C PRO A 27 -4.38 0.38 -5.58
N LEU A 28 -3.08 0.37 -5.86
CA LEU A 28 -2.11 1.03 -5.01
C LEU A 28 -2.34 2.54 -5.06
N PHE A 29 -1.63 3.27 -4.22
CA PHE A 29 -1.65 4.72 -4.23
C PHE A 29 -1.29 5.26 -5.63
N GLU A 30 -2.27 5.85 -6.29
CA GLU A 30 -2.12 6.53 -7.57
C GLU A 30 -2.32 8.03 -7.34
N ASN A 31 -1.23 8.79 -7.39
CA ASN A 31 -1.29 10.22 -7.61
C ASN A 31 -1.09 10.54 -9.09
N ASP A 32 -1.54 11.70 -9.55
CA ASP A 32 -1.15 12.21 -10.86
C ASP A 32 0.36 12.47 -10.83
N LEU A 33 1.13 11.50 -11.32
CA LEU A 33 2.59 11.48 -11.26
C LEU A 33 3.25 12.46 -12.24
N SER A 34 2.44 13.33 -12.89
CA SER A 34 2.83 14.29 -13.92
C SER A 34 3.42 15.59 -13.37
N ASP A 35 3.18 15.92 -12.09
CA ASP A 35 3.55 17.23 -11.52
C ASP A 35 4.97 17.34 -10.94
N VAL A 36 5.86 16.39 -11.21
CA VAL A 36 7.27 16.54 -10.78
C VAL A 36 8.04 17.33 -11.84
N PRO A 37 8.63 18.48 -11.48
CA PRO A 37 9.43 19.26 -12.43
C PRO A 37 10.57 18.39 -12.99
N GLU A 38 10.68 18.30 -14.32
CA GLU A 38 11.82 17.65 -14.99
C GLU A 38 13.19 18.20 -14.53
N SER A 39 13.18 19.41 -13.96
CA SER A 39 14.34 20.09 -13.37
C SER A 39 14.89 19.45 -12.09
N LEU A 40 14.26 18.41 -11.52
CA LEU A 40 14.81 17.71 -10.36
C LEU A 40 16.19 17.08 -10.66
N GLY A 41 16.35 16.45 -11.83
CA GLY A 41 17.58 15.74 -12.20
C GLY A 41 18.63 16.55 -12.95
N GLN A 42 18.37 17.83 -13.27
CA GLN A 42 19.29 18.62 -14.09
C GLN A 42 20.52 19.07 -13.28
N PHE A 43 21.70 18.67 -13.77
CA PHE A 43 22.98 19.23 -13.36
C PHE A 43 23.15 20.59 -14.04
N PHE A 44 23.46 21.61 -13.26
CA PHE A 44 23.74 22.96 -13.76
C PHE A 44 25.20 23.30 -13.50
N ASP A 45 25.77 24.18 -14.34
CA ASP A 45 27.15 24.64 -14.24
C ASP A 45 27.52 25.14 -12.84
N SER A 46 28.81 25.07 -12.54
CA SER A 46 29.37 25.50 -11.26
C SER A 46 28.92 26.92 -10.90
N PRO A 47 28.32 27.12 -9.72
CA PRO A 47 27.77 28.41 -9.33
C PRO A 47 28.87 29.46 -9.13
N THR A 48 28.77 30.58 -9.83
CA THR A 48 29.64 31.75 -9.62
C THR A 48 29.25 32.61 -8.40
N SER A 49 28.11 32.34 -7.78
CA SER A 49 27.52 33.15 -6.69
C SER A 49 27.74 32.53 -5.31
N ARG A 50 28.27 33.33 -4.37
CA ARG A 50 28.45 32.96 -2.95
C ARG A 50 27.11 32.92 -2.20
N THR A 51 26.87 31.87 -1.42
CA THR A 51 25.67 31.64 -0.61
C THR A 51 25.69 32.36 0.73
N GLY A 52 25.70 33.69 0.74
CA GLY A 52 25.57 34.47 1.99
C GLY A 52 26.42 33.91 3.14
N ILE A 53 25.81 33.65 4.30
CA ILE A 53 26.48 33.05 5.47
C ILE A 53 26.74 31.54 5.29
N LEU A 54 25.85 30.80 4.62
CA LEU A 54 25.99 29.35 4.41
C LEU A 54 27.19 28.98 3.52
N GLY A 55 27.60 29.88 2.63
CA GLY A 55 28.81 29.73 1.82
C GLY A 55 30.11 29.83 2.61
N ARG A 56 30.05 30.09 3.92
CA ARG A 56 31.20 29.99 4.83
C ARG A 56 31.44 28.56 5.33
N LEU A 57 30.45 27.68 5.20
CA LEU A 57 30.58 26.28 5.55
C LEU A 57 31.20 25.49 4.37
N PRO A 58 32.08 24.52 4.64
CA PRO A 58 32.47 23.52 3.65
C PRO A 58 31.24 22.85 3.01
N ALA A 59 31.35 22.51 1.74
CA ALA A 59 30.24 21.92 0.98
C ALA A 59 29.74 20.60 1.60
N GLU A 60 30.64 19.86 2.24
CA GLU A 60 30.37 18.62 2.96
C GLU A 60 29.41 18.84 4.14
N LEU A 61 29.60 19.90 4.92
CA LEU A 61 28.71 20.22 6.04
C LEU A 61 27.32 20.63 5.54
N VAL A 62 27.27 21.39 4.45
CA VAL A 62 26.00 21.78 3.82
C VAL A 62 25.29 20.55 3.26
N ALA A 63 26.02 19.61 2.65
CA ALA A 63 25.48 18.34 2.15
C ALA A 63 24.94 17.46 3.28
N ILE A 64 25.66 17.36 4.42
CA ILE A 64 25.18 16.64 5.61
C ILE A 64 23.88 17.26 6.12
N VAL A 65 23.81 18.59 6.24
CA VAL A 65 22.59 19.28 6.67
C VAL A 65 21.45 19.02 5.69
N ALA A 66 21.71 19.13 4.37
CA ALA A 66 20.73 18.85 3.34
C ALA A 66 20.21 17.39 3.42
N SER A 67 21.07 16.41 3.69
CA SER A 67 20.68 15.00 3.79
C SER A 67 19.67 14.69 4.91
N HIS A 68 19.55 15.57 5.91
CA HIS A 68 18.61 15.42 7.03
C HIS A 68 17.34 16.28 6.89
N MET A 69 17.22 17.07 5.82
CA MET A 69 16.00 17.81 5.52
C MET A 69 14.92 16.85 5.01
N ASP A 70 13.66 17.11 5.37
CA ASP A 70 12.53 16.48 4.70
C ASP A 70 12.50 16.85 3.21
N ILE A 71 11.82 16.04 2.40
CA ILE A 71 11.78 16.19 0.94
C ILE A 71 11.33 17.61 0.54
N ILE A 72 10.34 18.19 1.24
CA ILE A 72 9.80 19.51 0.89
C ILE A 72 10.83 20.60 1.22
N SER A 73 11.39 20.59 2.43
CA SER A 73 12.45 21.51 2.85
C SER A 73 13.69 21.39 1.97
N PHE A 74 14.06 20.17 1.55
CA PHE A 74 15.15 19.93 0.62
C PHE A 74 14.89 20.58 -0.75
N GLN A 75 13.66 20.44 -1.28
CA GLN A 75 13.28 21.09 -2.54
C GLN A 75 13.32 22.61 -2.44
N HIS A 76 12.81 23.18 -1.35
CA HIS A 76 12.92 24.61 -1.10
C HIS A 76 14.37 25.06 -1.01
N PHE A 77 15.22 24.33 -0.27
CA PHE A 77 16.65 24.62 -0.16
C PHE A 77 17.34 24.66 -1.54
N ARG A 78 17.05 23.70 -2.43
CA ARG A 78 17.56 23.68 -3.81
C ARG A 78 17.17 24.90 -4.65
N GLN A 79 16.10 25.60 -4.27
CA GLN A 79 15.60 26.77 -4.98
C GLN A 79 16.18 28.09 -4.44
N VAL A 80 16.83 28.08 -3.27
CA VAL A 80 17.36 29.31 -2.63
C VAL A 80 18.52 29.93 -3.41
N SER A 81 19.39 29.13 -4.02
CA SER A 81 20.55 29.63 -4.79
C SER A 81 21.15 28.56 -5.70
N ARG A 82 21.99 28.98 -6.65
CA ARG A 82 22.73 28.03 -7.50
C ARG A 82 23.71 27.15 -6.72
N TYR A 83 24.35 27.67 -5.67
CA TYR A 83 25.23 26.87 -4.79
C TYR A 83 24.46 25.84 -3.98
N ALA A 84 23.35 26.24 -3.35
CA ALA A 84 22.49 25.29 -2.61
C ALA A 84 22.01 24.17 -3.54
N ARG A 85 21.60 24.52 -4.77
CA ARG A 85 21.27 23.54 -5.80
C ARG A 85 22.43 22.61 -6.13
N ALA A 86 23.62 23.14 -6.40
CA ALA A 86 24.79 22.33 -6.73
C ALA A 86 25.18 21.36 -5.61
N VAL A 87 25.22 21.84 -4.36
CA VAL A 87 25.55 21.00 -3.19
C VAL A 87 24.48 19.92 -2.97
N ALA A 88 23.20 20.29 -2.99
CA ALA A 88 22.10 19.35 -2.81
C ALA A 88 22.03 18.30 -3.94
N THR A 89 22.27 18.69 -5.19
CA THR A 89 22.36 17.75 -6.31
C THR A 89 23.55 16.80 -6.16
N GLY A 90 24.62 17.22 -5.47
CA GLY A 90 25.78 16.37 -5.15
C GLY A 90 25.55 15.36 -4.04
N VAL A 91 24.42 15.39 -3.32
CA VAL A 91 24.11 14.42 -2.25
C VAL A 91 23.86 13.03 -2.87
N PRO A 92 24.64 11.99 -2.55
CA PRO A 92 24.52 10.67 -3.17
C PRO A 92 23.14 10.04 -2.98
N GLU A 93 22.57 10.14 -1.78
CA GLU A 93 21.25 9.59 -1.44
C GLU A 93 20.15 10.20 -2.33
N TYR A 94 20.24 11.50 -2.57
CA TYR A 94 19.34 12.22 -3.47
C TYR A 94 19.44 11.71 -4.91
N GLN A 95 20.66 11.57 -5.42
CA GLN A 95 20.90 11.08 -6.79
C GLN A 95 20.36 9.66 -6.98
N GLN A 96 20.64 8.77 -6.04
CA GLN A 96 20.20 7.37 -6.10
C GLN A 96 18.68 7.27 -6.02
N VAL A 97 18.04 8.04 -5.15
CA VAL A 97 16.57 8.06 -5.03
C VAL A 97 15.92 8.62 -6.30
N LEU A 98 16.46 9.69 -6.89
CA LEU A 98 15.93 10.20 -8.15
C LEU A 98 16.08 9.20 -9.31
N GLN A 99 17.23 8.53 -9.40
CA GLN A 99 17.52 7.60 -10.49
C GLN A 99 16.70 6.30 -10.40
N HIS A 100 16.53 5.78 -9.18
CA HIS A 100 16.05 4.41 -8.97
C HIS A 100 14.73 4.32 -8.20
N GLY A 101 14.31 5.39 -7.50
CA GLY A 101 13.18 5.39 -6.56
C GLY A 101 12.27 6.61 -6.67
N LEU A 102 12.17 7.21 -7.86
CA LEU A 102 11.41 8.45 -8.10
C LEU A 102 9.94 8.35 -7.68
N GLU A 103 9.34 7.17 -7.79
CA GLU A 103 7.95 6.91 -7.37
C GLU A 103 7.72 7.22 -5.89
N GLY A 104 8.70 6.93 -5.04
CA GLY A 104 8.63 7.23 -3.61
C GLY A 104 8.64 8.73 -3.35
N VAL A 105 9.47 9.49 -4.08
CA VAL A 105 9.47 10.96 -4.00
C VAL A 105 8.09 11.48 -4.40
N LYS A 106 7.58 11.05 -5.55
CA LYS A 106 6.26 11.47 -6.07
C LYS A 106 5.13 11.22 -5.07
N ALA A 107 5.15 10.07 -4.42
CA ALA A 107 4.12 9.71 -3.46
C ALA A 107 4.22 10.54 -2.17
N LEU A 108 5.43 10.91 -1.73
CA LEU A 108 5.66 11.61 -0.46
C LEU A 108 5.65 13.15 -0.57
N LEU A 109 5.64 13.73 -1.78
CA LEU A 109 5.64 15.19 -2.01
C LEU A 109 4.48 15.95 -1.36
N HIS A 110 3.41 15.28 -0.94
CA HIS A 110 2.14 15.90 -0.55
C HIS A 110 1.82 15.86 0.95
N GLY A 111 2.75 15.51 1.83
CA GLY A 111 2.47 15.63 3.27
C GLY A 111 3.23 14.73 4.21
N ASN A 112 4.50 14.38 3.92
CA ASN A 112 5.28 13.58 4.85
C ASN A 112 6.63 14.23 5.19
N GLU A 113 7.04 14.11 6.45
CA GLU A 113 8.29 14.68 6.99
C GLU A 113 9.53 13.79 6.71
N PHE A 114 9.49 12.95 5.67
CA PHE A 114 10.58 12.04 5.35
C PHE A 114 11.67 12.72 4.52
N SER A 115 12.92 12.35 4.79
CA SER A 115 14.10 12.83 4.07
C SER A 115 14.45 11.95 2.85
N TYR A 116 15.27 12.48 1.94
CA TYR A 116 15.89 11.66 0.88
C TYR A 116 16.74 10.52 1.44
N LYS A 117 17.39 10.73 2.59
CA LYS A 117 18.15 9.69 3.28
C LYS A 117 17.25 8.55 3.78
N THR A 118 16.06 8.88 4.29
CA THR A 118 15.05 7.87 4.67
C THR A 118 14.63 7.03 3.46
N LEU A 119 14.27 7.68 2.35
CA LEU A 119 13.92 6.98 1.10
C LEU A 119 15.08 6.13 0.57
N TYR A 120 16.30 6.65 0.63
CA TYR A 120 17.49 5.92 0.19
C TYR A 120 17.72 4.65 1.02
N ASN A 121 17.59 4.73 2.35
CA ASN A 121 17.73 3.57 3.23
C ASN A 121 16.71 2.47 2.88
N VAL A 122 15.47 2.86 2.61
CA VAL A 122 14.40 1.95 2.17
C VAL A 122 14.69 1.39 0.78
N LEU A 123 15.25 2.20 -0.13
CA LEU A 123 15.63 1.79 -1.47
C LEU A 123 16.75 0.73 -1.45
N ILE A 124 17.74 0.83 -0.57
CA ILE A 124 18.85 -0.14 -0.52
C ILE A 124 18.57 -1.37 0.35
N THR A 125 17.46 -1.37 1.09
CA THR A 125 17.06 -2.49 1.97
C THR A 125 16.01 -3.33 1.24
N PRO A 126 16.27 -4.61 0.90
CA PRO A 126 15.29 -5.43 0.17
C PRO A 126 14.21 -6.04 1.06
N ASN A 127 14.44 -6.08 2.37
CA ASN A 127 13.60 -6.81 3.32
C ASN A 127 12.45 -5.95 3.84
N CYS A 128 11.33 -6.61 4.14
CA CYS A 128 10.23 -6.12 4.94
C CYS A 128 10.75 -5.84 6.35
N GLU A 129 10.49 -4.64 6.86
CA GLU A 129 10.91 -4.22 8.20
C GLU A 129 10.28 -5.07 9.31
N LEU A 130 9.08 -5.61 9.06
CA LEU A 130 8.30 -6.34 10.06
C LEU A 130 8.63 -7.84 10.14
N CYS A 131 8.93 -8.49 9.02
CA CYS A 131 9.10 -9.95 8.98
C CYS A 131 10.39 -10.44 8.28
N GLY A 132 11.22 -9.55 7.76
CA GLY A 132 12.47 -9.91 7.08
C GLY A 132 12.32 -10.58 5.71
N SER A 133 11.12 -10.96 5.27
CA SER A 133 10.88 -11.42 3.89
C SER A 133 11.13 -10.30 2.87
N PHE A 134 11.20 -10.60 1.58
CA PHE A 134 11.27 -9.55 0.56
C PHE A 134 10.07 -8.59 0.65
N GLY A 135 10.34 -7.28 0.71
CA GLY A 135 9.31 -6.25 0.81
C GLY A 135 9.15 -5.48 -0.49
N GLY A 136 8.16 -5.83 -1.31
CA GLY A 136 7.93 -5.17 -2.61
C GLY A 136 7.17 -3.84 -2.54
N LEU A 137 6.73 -3.43 -1.35
CA LEU A 137 5.84 -2.28 -1.14
C LEU A 137 6.50 -1.25 -0.21
N LEU A 138 6.21 0.03 -0.46
CA LEU A 138 6.49 1.13 0.47
C LEU A 138 5.16 1.63 1.02
N PHE A 139 4.98 1.48 2.33
CA PHE A 139 3.87 2.06 3.06
C PHE A 139 4.18 3.53 3.36
N LEU A 140 3.38 4.42 2.80
CA LEU A 140 3.68 5.85 2.76
C LEU A 140 3.62 6.53 4.13
N PRO A 141 2.64 6.25 5.02
CA PRO A 141 2.49 6.98 6.29
C PRO A 141 3.69 6.87 7.23
N THR A 142 4.45 5.78 7.17
CA THR A 142 5.66 5.57 8.00
C THR A 142 6.93 5.45 7.19
N CYS A 143 6.85 5.56 5.85
CA CYS A 143 7.95 5.24 4.93
C CYS A 143 8.55 3.84 5.18
N THR A 144 7.72 2.86 5.53
CA THR A 144 8.14 1.49 5.87
C THR A 144 8.11 0.58 4.65
N ARG A 145 9.21 -0.13 4.38
CA ARG A 145 9.21 -1.22 3.40
C ARG A 145 8.49 -2.43 3.99
N CYS A 146 7.47 -2.93 3.29
CA CYS A 146 6.70 -4.08 3.74
C CYS A 146 6.45 -5.10 2.62
N CYS A 147 6.20 -6.34 3.01
CA CYS A 147 5.66 -7.36 2.12
C CYS A 147 4.12 -7.33 2.14
N PHE A 148 3.51 -7.93 1.13
CA PHE A 148 2.05 -7.97 1.02
C PHE A 148 1.36 -8.61 2.24
N ASN A 149 1.93 -9.69 2.79
CA ASN A 149 1.34 -10.39 3.93
C ASN A 149 1.31 -9.52 5.18
N CYS A 150 2.42 -8.81 5.47
CA CYS A 150 2.46 -7.84 6.57
C CYS A 150 1.51 -6.68 6.29
N LEU A 151 1.45 -6.14 5.06
CA LEU A 151 0.48 -5.09 4.75
C LEU A 151 -0.96 -5.53 5.06
N LYS A 152 -1.30 -6.77 4.74
CA LYS A 152 -2.63 -7.33 4.97
C LYS A 152 -2.95 -7.51 6.46
N THR A 153 -1.98 -7.90 7.28
CA THR A 153 -2.25 -8.46 8.62
C THR A 153 -1.61 -7.69 9.78
N ALA A 154 -0.53 -6.96 9.55
CA ALA A 154 0.21 -6.30 10.61
C ALA A 154 -0.59 -5.11 11.17
N PRO A 155 -0.76 -5.01 12.49
CA PRO A 155 -1.46 -3.89 13.12
C PRO A 155 -0.73 -2.55 12.91
N GLU A 156 0.60 -2.56 12.78
CA GLU A 156 1.44 -1.37 12.54
C GLU A 156 1.14 -0.68 11.21
N LEU A 157 0.50 -1.39 10.26
CA LEU A 157 0.15 -0.89 8.93
C LEU A 157 -1.37 -0.68 8.77
N ALA A 158 -2.12 -0.64 9.88
CA ALA A 158 -3.56 -0.43 9.86
C ALA A 158 -3.92 1.04 9.56
N ILE A 159 -4.88 1.23 8.65
CA ILE A 159 -5.34 2.55 8.19
C ILE A 159 -6.84 2.68 8.40
N LEU A 160 -7.27 3.85 8.87
CA LEU A 160 -8.66 4.23 9.05
C LEU A 160 -9.01 5.44 8.19
N GLU A 161 -10.27 5.55 7.78
CA GLU A 161 -10.78 6.77 7.16
C GLU A 161 -11.14 7.81 8.24
N LYS A 162 -10.56 9.01 8.16
CA LYS A 162 -10.76 10.10 9.13
C LYS A 162 -12.24 10.48 9.27
N ARG A 163 -13.03 10.42 8.19
CA ARG A 163 -14.47 10.73 8.23
C ARG A 163 -15.32 9.72 8.98
N LEU A 164 -14.82 8.51 9.17
CA LEU A 164 -15.56 7.45 9.86
C LEU A 164 -15.22 7.39 11.36
N ILE A 165 -14.42 8.34 11.86
CA ILE A 165 -14.07 8.42 13.28
C ILE A 165 -15.31 8.48 14.16
N ASP A 166 -16.36 9.19 13.76
CA ASP A 166 -17.65 9.22 14.47
C ASP A 166 -18.35 7.86 14.51
N VAL A 167 -18.15 7.00 13.51
CA VAL A 167 -18.64 5.62 13.47
C VAL A 167 -17.78 4.71 14.36
N TRP A 168 -16.47 4.95 14.40
CA TRP A 168 -15.53 4.20 15.24
C TRP A 168 -15.64 4.55 16.72
N TYR A 169 -15.85 5.83 17.00
CA TYR A 169 -15.81 6.45 18.32
C TYR A 169 -16.71 5.74 19.36
N PRO A 170 -17.98 5.39 19.07
CA PRO A 170 -18.84 4.69 20.03
C PRO A 170 -18.44 3.24 20.29
N ARG A 171 -17.66 2.60 19.41
CA ARG A 171 -17.32 1.17 19.49
C ARG A 171 -15.93 0.90 20.08
N MET A 172 -15.02 1.87 20.01
CA MET A 172 -13.70 1.74 20.62
C MET A 172 -13.70 1.93 22.15
N ILE A 173 -14.86 2.27 22.73
CA ILE A 173 -14.99 2.75 24.11
C ILE A 173 -16.10 1.96 24.79
N GLN A 174 -15.75 1.11 25.76
CA GLN A 174 -16.69 0.62 26.77
C GLN A 174 -16.47 1.39 28.07
N GLY A 175 -16.97 2.63 28.13
CA GLY A 175 -16.79 3.48 29.30
C GLY A 175 -17.92 4.49 29.47
N PRO A 176 -18.48 4.68 30.68
CA PRO A 176 -19.48 5.70 30.92
C PRO A 176 -18.79 7.06 31.08
N GLY A 177 -18.49 7.75 29.97
CA GLY A 177 -17.91 9.09 30.04
C GLY A 177 -17.47 9.70 28.72
N GLY A 178 -18.33 10.56 28.15
CA GLY A 178 -18.03 11.96 27.80
C GLY A 178 -16.66 12.37 27.21
N TYR A 179 -16.26 11.91 26.03
CA TYR A 179 -15.28 12.65 25.22
C TYR A 179 -15.99 13.53 24.17
N GLN A 180 -15.35 14.62 23.80
CA GLN A 180 -15.85 15.47 22.73
C GLN A 180 -15.16 15.06 21.43
N LEU A 181 -15.92 14.67 20.40
CA LEU A 181 -15.38 14.30 19.08
C LEU A 181 -14.42 15.37 18.54
N SER A 182 -14.68 16.65 18.86
CA SER A 182 -13.83 17.78 18.50
C SER A 182 -12.41 17.71 19.06
N GLU A 183 -12.22 17.10 20.24
CA GLU A 183 -10.87 16.95 20.83
C GLU A 183 -10.05 15.90 20.06
N VAL A 184 -10.69 14.79 19.67
CA VAL A 184 -10.06 13.76 18.82
C VAL A 184 -9.75 14.33 17.44
N GLU A 185 -10.68 15.06 16.84
CA GLU A 185 -10.46 15.73 15.54
C GLU A 185 -9.30 16.72 15.61
N GLN A 186 -9.23 17.55 16.65
CA GLN A 186 -8.16 18.52 16.87
C GLN A 186 -6.80 17.83 17.06
N ALA A 187 -6.74 16.75 17.82
CA ALA A 187 -5.50 15.96 17.97
C ALA A 187 -5.01 15.40 16.63
N LEU A 188 -5.94 14.98 15.76
CA LEU A 188 -5.65 14.44 14.42
C LEU A 188 -5.42 15.52 13.35
N GLU A 189 -5.51 16.79 13.69
CA GLU A 189 -5.05 17.91 12.85
C GLU A 189 -3.59 18.30 13.13
N SER A 190 -2.96 17.67 14.14
CA SER A 190 -1.56 17.91 14.44
C SER A 190 -0.66 17.49 13.28
N LYS A 191 0.49 18.17 13.12
CA LYS A 191 1.51 17.79 12.14
C LYS A 191 2.16 16.43 12.43
N GLU A 192 2.07 15.96 13.67
CA GLU A 192 2.58 14.64 14.06
C GLU A 192 1.69 13.50 13.55
N THR A 193 0.46 13.78 13.12
CA THR A 193 -0.48 12.78 12.63
C THR A 193 -0.08 12.29 11.24
N ARG A 194 0.21 11.01 11.13
CA ARG A 194 0.53 10.34 9.86
C ARG A 194 -0.76 10.06 9.13
N SER A 195 -1.12 11.00 8.27
CA SER A 195 -2.29 10.93 7.40
C SER A 195 -1.88 11.11 5.95
N LEU A 196 -2.68 10.56 5.04
CA LEU A 196 -2.52 10.83 3.62
C LEU A 196 -3.88 10.90 2.94
N SER A 197 -3.97 11.72 1.90
CA SER A 197 -5.16 11.72 1.06
C SER A 197 -5.03 10.65 -0.03
N ILE A 198 -5.84 9.60 0.04
CA ILE A 198 -5.92 8.56 -0.98
C ILE A 198 -7.08 8.83 -1.94
N HIS A 199 -6.99 8.27 -3.14
CA HIS A 199 -8.10 8.26 -4.07
C HIS A 199 -8.74 6.88 -4.10
N GLU A 200 -10.06 6.86 -4.00
CA GLU A 200 -10.83 5.65 -4.09
C GLU A 200 -11.90 5.76 -5.17
N THR A 201 -12.04 4.72 -5.98
CA THR A 201 -13.15 4.62 -6.91
C THR A 201 -14.35 4.00 -6.21
N LEU A 202 -15.38 4.82 -5.98
CA LEU A 202 -16.65 4.41 -5.37
C LEU A 202 -17.73 4.26 -6.44
N LYS A 203 -18.57 3.24 -6.27
CA LYS A 203 -19.75 3.04 -7.10
C LYS A 203 -20.90 3.87 -6.54
N ARG A 204 -21.34 4.91 -7.25
CA ARG A 204 -22.48 5.75 -6.80
C ARG A 204 -23.83 5.20 -7.26
N THR A 205 -23.89 4.63 -8.47
CA THR A 205 -25.10 4.05 -9.07
C THR A 205 -24.76 2.78 -9.86
N ARG A 206 -25.75 2.13 -10.50
CA ARG A 206 -25.55 0.88 -11.27
C ARG A 206 -24.44 1.01 -12.32
N ASP A 207 -24.29 2.19 -12.93
CA ASP A 207 -23.39 2.45 -14.06
C ASP A 207 -22.39 3.60 -13.84
N GLN A 208 -22.43 4.30 -12.69
CA GLN A 208 -21.54 5.44 -12.42
C GLN A 208 -20.51 5.14 -11.33
N TRP A 209 -19.25 5.29 -11.71
CA TRP A 209 -18.09 5.25 -10.83
C TRP A 209 -17.55 6.65 -10.62
N THR A 210 -17.19 7.00 -9.40
CA THR A 210 -16.63 8.31 -9.08
C THR A 210 -15.38 8.12 -8.26
N ARG A 211 -14.31 8.82 -8.66
CA ARG A 211 -13.09 8.92 -7.86
C ARG A 211 -13.35 9.91 -6.73
N VAL A 212 -13.21 9.44 -5.49
CA VAL A 212 -13.43 10.20 -4.28
C VAL A 212 -12.12 10.28 -3.52
N LYS A 213 -11.83 11.47 -2.99
CA LYS A 213 -10.69 11.71 -2.12
C LYS A 213 -11.07 11.35 -0.68
N LEU A 214 -10.31 10.46 -0.07
CA LEU A 214 -10.46 10.03 1.31
C LEU A 214 -9.22 10.43 2.09
N ASP A 215 -9.41 10.85 3.34
CA ASP A 215 -8.31 11.15 4.24
C ASP A 215 -8.07 9.93 5.11
N ALA A 216 -7.02 9.20 4.77
CA ALA A 216 -6.55 8.01 5.48
C ALA A 216 -5.64 8.43 6.63
N VAL A 217 -5.79 7.81 7.79
CA VAL A 217 -4.97 8.06 8.99
C VAL A 217 -4.49 6.75 9.58
N LEU A 218 -3.27 6.75 10.09
CA LEU A 218 -2.71 5.58 10.75
C LEU A 218 -3.49 5.25 12.02
N ALA A 219 -3.89 3.99 12.19
CA ALA A 219 -4.71 3.56 13.32
C ALA A 219 -4.05 3.87 14.67
N SER A 220 -2.71 3.74 14.77
CA SER A 220 -1.99 4.09 15.99
C SER A 220 -2.08 5.57 16.36
N ASP A 221 -2.22 6.48 15.39
CA ASP A 221 -2.36 7.91 15.66
C ASP A 221 -3.78 8.25 16.12
N VAL A 222 -4.76 7.53 15.57
CA VAL A 222 -6.13 7.54 16.08
C VAL A 222 -6.16 7.04 17.52
N PHE A 223 -5.53 5.90 17.81
CA PHE A 223 -5.41 5.41 19.19
C PHE A 223 -4.62 6.35 20.09
N LYS A 224 -3.55 7.00 19.63
CA LYS A 224 -2.83 8.01 20.41
C LYS A 224 -3.74 9.19 20.75
N ALA A 225 -4.54 9.67 19.79
CA ALA A 225 -5.54 10.72 20.00
C ALA A 225 -6.65 10.28 20.97
N TYR A 226 -7.02 9.00 20.97
CA TYR A 226 -7.92 8.44 21.99
C TYR A 226 -7.24 8.32 23.35
N GLY A 227 -5.97 7.89 23.43
CA GLY A 227 -5.18 7.75 24.65
C GLY A 227 -4.93 9.08 25.38
N THR A 228 -4.88 10.19 24.63
CA THR A 228 -4.91 11.53 25.21
C THR A 228 -6.26 11.88 25.85
N CYS A 229 -7.31 11.11 25.55
CA CYS A 229 -8.65 11.23 26.10
C CYS A 229 -9.00 10.09 27.11
N GLY A 230 -8.45 8.87 27.02
CA GLY A 230 -8.70 7.74 27.93
C GLY A 230 -8.25 6.35 27.40
N ASP A 231 -8.59 5.27 28.12
CA ASP A 231 -8.16 3.89 27.79
C ASP A 231 -8.94 3.26 26.61
N ILE A 232 -8.27 2.42 25.81
CA ILE A 232 -8.80 1.75 24.61
C ILE A 232 -8.90 0.24 24.84
N ASP A 233 -10.01 -0.38 24.45
CA ASP A 233 -10.23 -1.84 24.56
C ASP A 233 -9.43 -2.64 23.51
N GLU A 234 -8.80 -3.74 23.95
CA GLU A 234 -8.04 -4.68 23.11
C GLU A 234 -8.92 -5.33 22.02
N GLU A 235 -10.22 -5.49 22.26
CA GLU A 235 -11.16 -6.03 21.27
C GLU A 235 -11.47 -5.01 20.15
N ALA A 236 -11.49 -3.71 20.47
CA ALA A 236 -11.65 -2.65 19.48
C ALA A 236 -10.46 -2.61 18.49
N VAL A 237 -9.26 -2.88 18.98
CA VAL A 237 -8.05 -3.01 18.15
C VAL A 237 -8.21 -4.15 17.13
N LYS A 238 -8.75 -5.31 17.54
CA LYS A 238 -8.97 -6.48 16.65
C LYS A 238 -10.02 -6.24 15.58
N VAL A 239 -11.05 -5.44 15.85
CA VAL A 239 -12.07 -5.06 14.85
C VAL A 239 -11.44 -4.25 13.71
N LEU A 240 -10.47 -3.40 14.03
CA LEU A 240 -9.78 -2.52 13.08
C LEU A 240 -8.70 -3.27 12.30
N GLU A 241 -8.13 -4.34 12.86
CA GLU A 241 -7.18 -5.22 12.15
C GLU A 241 -7.77 -5.85 10.88
N LYS A 242 -9.06 -6.22 10.90
CA LYS A 242 -9.73 -6.89 9.78
C LYS A 242 -10.34 -5.93 8.76
N ALA A 243 -10.61 -4.70 9.14
CA ALA A 243 -11.34 -3.76 8.31
C ALA A 243 -10.39 -2.92 7.44
N TYR A 244 -10.80 -2.68 6.19
CA TYR A 244 -10.18 -1.73 5.25
C TYR A 244 -8.84 -2.11 4.61
N PHE A 245 -8.70 -3.37 4.18
CA PHE A 245 -7.57 -3.79 3.35
C PHE A 245 -7.35 -2.90 2.10
N HIS A 246 -8.41 -2.33 1.54
CA HIS A 246 -8.34 -1.38 0.43
C HIS A 246 -7.68 -0.04 0.81
N LEU A 247 -7.90 0.48 2.03
CA LEU A 247 -7.22 1.69 2.51
C LEU A 247 -5.74 1.41 2.73
N ARG A 248 -5.38 0.22 3.23
CA ARG A 248 -3.97 -0.19 3.39
C ARG A 248 -3.24 -0.23 2.05
N LEU A 249 -3.83 -0.86 1.03
CA LEU A 249 -3.27 -0.85 -0.33
C LEU A 249 -3.24 0.54 -0.94
N GLY A 250 -4.29 1.32 -0.77
CA GLY A 250 -4.36 2.72 -1.19
C GLY A 250 -3.34 3.62 -0.49
N SER A 251 -2.72 3.16 0.60
CA SER A 251 -1.66 3.86 1.34
C SER A 251 -0.25 3.36 1.00
N CYS A 252 -0.11 2.52 -0.02
CA CYS A 252 1.16 1.94 -0.46
C CYS A 252 1.45 2.21 -1.92
N ILE A 253 2.73 2.21 -2.27
CA ILE A 253 3.20 2.08 -3.66
C ILE A 253 4.05 0.82 -3.82
N GLY A 254 4.17 0.30 -5.04
CA GLY A 254 5.24 -0.62 -5.37
C GLY A 254 6.56 0.14 -5.35
N TYR A 255 7.57 -0.37 -4.64
CA TYR A 255 8.84 0.34 -4.49
C TYR A 255 10.03 -0.59 -4.77
N PRO A 256 10.89 -0.25 -5.75
CA PRO A 256 12.03 -1.09 -6.11
C PRO A 256 13.05 -1.10 -4.97
N TRP A 257 13.87 -2.14 -4.91
CA TRP A 257 15.12 -2.08 -4.15
C TRP A 257 16.30 -1.99 -5.10
N LEU A 258 17.35 -1.29 -4.68
CA LEU A 258 18.59 -1.09 -5.40
C LEU A 258 19.68 -2.00 -4.83
N ASN A 259 20.20 -2.89 -5.65
CA ASN A 259 21.36 -3.69 -5.30
C ASN A 259 22.64 -2.90 -5.55
N LEU A 260 23.29 -2.46 -4.48
CA LEU A 260 24.54 -1.70 -4.56
C LEU A 260 25.71 -2.51 -5.16
N LYS A 261 25.68 -3.85 -5.08
CA LYS A 261 26.74 -4.71 -5.64
C LYS A 261 26.66 -4.83 -7.16
N THR A 262 25.45 -4.88 -7.70
CA THR A 262 25.20 -5.07 -9.13
C THR A 262 24.75 -3.79 -9.83
N ALA A 263 24.56 -2.69 -9.08
CA ALA A 263 23.99 -1.43 -9.54
C ALA A 263 22.66 -1.61 -10.31
N SER A 264 21.83 -2.56 -9.86
CA SER A 264 20.59 -2.94 -10.53
C SER A 264 19.40 -2.85 -9.59
N THR A 265 18.26 -2.39 -10.11
CA THR A 265 17.00 -2.36 -9.36
C THR A 265 16.17 -3.61 -9.57
N GLU A 266 15.40 -3.97 -8.55
CA GLU A 266 14.47 -5.08 -8.59
C GLU A 266 13.18 -4.71 -7.85
N ARG A 267 12.03 -5.07 -8.43
CA ARG A 267 10.69 -4.88 -7.83
C ARG A 267 10.11 -6.15 -7.20
N GLY A 268 10.84 -7.24 -7.29
CA GLY A 268 10.38 -8.58 -6.98
C GLY A 268 9.51 -9.19 -8.07
N VAL A 269 9.28 -10.50 -7.94
CA VAL A 269 8.49 -11.33 -8.85
C VAL A 269 7.52 -12.21 -8.05
N SER A 270 6.39 -12.55 -8.64
CA SER A 270 5.40 -13.49 -8.08
C SER A 270 5.42 -14.79 -8.87
N CYS A 271 4.99 -15.88 -8.22
CA CYS A 271 5.05 -17.22 -8.79
C CYS A 271 3.80 -17.56 -9.61
N LYS A 272 3.96 -17.86 -10.90
CA LYS A 272 2.88 -18.39 -11.75
C LYS A 272 2.38 -19.75 -11.24
N GLY A 273 3.28 -20.56 -10.68
CA GLY A 273 2.95 -21.86 -10.09
C GLY A 273 2.04 -21.74 -8.86
N CYS A 274 2.35 -20.86 -7.91
CA CYS A 274 1.47 -20.61 -6.76
C CYS A 274 0.10 -20.09 -7.19
N HIS A 275 0.07 -19.30 -8.26
CA HIS A 275 -1.18 -18.85 -8.85
C HIS A 275 -1.98 -19.99 -9.47
N ALA A 276 -1.35 -20.85 -10.26
CA ALA A 276 -1.98 -22.05 -10.80
C ALA A 276 -2.52 -22.94 -9.66
N ALA A 277 -1.72 -23.29 -8.67
CA ALA A 277 -2.13 -24.12 -7.53
C ALA A 277 -3.45 -23.63 -6.93
N TYR A 278 -3.54 -22.32 -6.70
CA TYR A 278 -4.74 -21.69 -6.17
C TYR A 278 -5.99 -21.89 -7.03
N ILE A 279 -5.89 -21.73 -8.35
CA ILE A 279 -7.03 -21.93 -9.28
C ILE A 279 -7.41 -23.41 -9.32
N TRP A 280 -6.43 -24.30 -9.39
CA TRP A 280 -6.65 -25.75 -9.56
C TRP A 280 -7.38 -26.36 -8.36
N ASP A 281 -7.03 -25.93 -7.15
CA ASP A 281 -7.66 -26.43 -5.91
C ASP A 281 -8.99 -25.74 -5.60
N LYS A 282 -9.25 -24.59 -6.25
CA LYS A 282 -10.49 -23.81 -6.11
C LYS A 282 -11.05 -23.34 -7.45
N PRO A 283 -11.51 -24.26 -8.32
CA PRO A 283 -12.06 -23.91 -9.62
C PRO A 283 -13.34 -23.06 -9.51
N ASP A 284 -14.08 -23.18 -8.40
CA ASP A 284 -15.35 -22.48 -8.16
C ASP A 284 -15.21 -21.04 -7.64
N GLU A 285 -14.00 -20.48 -7.52
CA GLU A 285 -13.81 -19.08 -7.10
C GLU A 285 -14.17 -18.03 -8.16
N GLU A 286 -14.68 -18.47 -9.31
CA GLU A 286 -15.46 -17.63 -10.20
C GLU A 286 -16.88 -17.31 -9.66
N ASP A 287 -17.31 -17.96 -8.56
CA ASP A 287 -18.58 -17.66 -7.89
C ASP A 287 -18.62 -16.19 -7.40
N PRO A 288 -19.46 -15.34 -8.02
CA PRO A 288 -19.61 -13.94 -7.64
C PRO A 288 -20.08 -13.74 -6.19
N GLU A 289 -20.63 -14.77 -5.54
CA GLU A 289 -21.07 -14.72 -4.15
C GLU A 289 -19.93 -14.89 -3.13
N ARG A 290 -18.77 -15.47 -3.51
CA ARG A 290 -17.60 -15.66 -2.63
C ARG A 290 -16.59 -14.49 -2.64
N VAL A 291 -16.89 -13.43 -3.40
CA VAL A 291 -16.09 -12.19 -3.49
C VAL A 291 -15.85 -11.52 -2.11
N TYR A 292 -16.67 -11.86 -1.12
CA TYR A 292 -16.60 -11.30 0.23
C TYR A 292 -15.55 -11.98 1.15
N ASP A 293 -15.11 -13.21 0.89
CA ASP A 293 -14.08 -13.85 1.73
C ASP A 293 -12.67 -13.34 1.44
N TRP A 294 -12.52 -12.59 0.36
CA TRP A 294 -11.27 -11.94 0.01
C TRP A 294 -10.98 -10.75 0.92
N PRO A 295 -9.73 -10.45 1.31
CA PRO A 295 -8.47 -11.07 0.93
C PRO A 295 -8.09 -12.33 1.73
N ASN A 296 -9.00 -12.98 2.46
CA ASN A 296 -8.71 -14.10 3.36
C ASN A 296 -8.51 -15.42 2.62
N ILE A 297 -7.44 -15.47 1.84
CA ILE A 297 -6.90 -16.70 1.27
C ILE A 297 -6.39 -17.59 2.40
N SER A 298 -6.62 -18.91 2.27
CA SER A 298 -6.07 -19.91 3.19
C SER A 298 -4.55 -19.74 3.31
N PRO A 299 -3.98 -19.90 4.52
CA PRO A 299 -2.54 -19.84 4.76
C PRO A 299 -1.69 -20.67 3.78
N GLU A 300 -2.25 -21.78 3.31
CA GLU A 300 -1.64 -22.69 2.33
C GLU A 300 -1.28 -22.01 1.00
N TYR A 301 -1.98 -20.94 0.63
CA TYR A 301 -1.75 -20.22 -0.63
C TYR A 301 -1.22 -18.79 -0.41
N HIS A 302 -0.69 -18.46 0.77
CA HIS A 302 -0.11 -17.15 1.05
C HIS A 302 1.04 -16.77 0.09
N ASP A 303 1.80 -17.75 -0.41
CA ASP A 303 2.88 -17.51 -1.37
C ASP A 303 2.37 -17.00 -2.74
N ARG A 304 1.08 -17.14 -3.02
CA ARG A 304 0.46 -16.63 -4.25
C ARG A 304 0.48 -15.10 -4.34
N ASP A 305 0.30 -14.42 -3.22
CA ASP A 305 0.37 -12.95 -3.16
C ASP A 305 1.74 -12.43 -2.74
N ARG A 306 2.68 -13.33 -2.49
CA ARG A 306 4.04 -12.99 -2.11
C ARG A 306 4.81 -12.49 -3.34
N ALA A 307 5.61 -11.45 -3.09
CA ALA A 307 6.68 -11.05 -3.99
C ALA A 307 8.00 -11.63 -3.44
N PHE A 308 8.79 -12.20 -4.34
CA PHE A 308 10.11 -12.74 -4.05
C PHE A 308 11.18 -11.87 -4.70
N SER A 309 12.35 -11.79 -4.08
CA SER A 309 13.52 -11.32 -4.82
C SER A 309 13.87 -12.29 -5.96
N LYS A 310 14.66 -11.88 -6.95
CA LYS A 310 15.09 -12.81 -8.01
C LYS A 310 15.79 -14.03 -7.42
N GLN A 311 16.66 -13.82 -6.43
CA GLN A 311 17.33 -14.90 -5.70
C GLN A 311 16.35 -15.69 -4.82
N GLY A 312 15.46 -15.01 -4.10
CA GLY A 312 14.44 -15.66 -3.26
C GLY A 312 13.50 -16.55 -4.07
N PHE A 313 13.21 -16.16 -5.31
CA PHE A 313 12.40 -16.96 -6.23
C PHE A 313 13.09 -18.27 -6.62
N GLN A 314 14.41 -18.26 -6.85
CA GLN A 314 15.16 -19.50 -7.11
C GLN A 314 15.07 -20.48 -5.95
N VAL A 315 15.10 -19.96 -4.71
CA VAL A 315 14.92 -20.79 -3.52
C VAL A 315 13.49 -21.34 -3.46
N HIS A 316 12.49 -20.49 -3.70
CA HIS A 316 11.08 -20.89 -3.72
C HIS A 316 10.77 -21.93 -4.82
N PHE A 317 11.37 -21.78 -6.01
CA PHE A 317 11.16 -22.68 -7.15
C PHE A 317 11.48 -24.15 -6.80
N LYS A 318 12.47 -24.38 -5.94
CA LYS A 318 12.88 -25.72 -5.50
C LYS A 318 11.81 -26.46 -4.70
N SER A 319 10.89 -25.73 -4.07
CA SER A 319 9.78 -26.30 -3.29
C SER A 319 8.40 -26.14 -3.95
N CYS A 320 8.29 -25.39 -5.06
CA CYS A 320 7.00 -25.14 -5.71
C CYS A 320 6.73 -26.16 -6.83
N GLU A 321 5.97 -27.22 -6.51
CA GLU A 321 5.63 -28.27 -7.48
C GLU A 321 4.96 -27.74 -8.75
N TYR A 322 4.05 -26.77 -8.61
CA TYR A 322 3.33 -26.18 -9.76
C TYR A 322 4.26 -25.34 -10.64
N ALA A 323 5.24 -24.64 -10.05
CA ALA A 323 6.24 -23.92 -10.84
C ALA A 323 7.18 -24.90 -11.58
N GLN A 324 7.53 -26.03 -10.96
CA GLN A 324 8.33 -27.07 -11.59
C GLN A 324 7.58 -27.77 -12.73
N LYS A 325 6.27 -28.01 -12.56
CA LYS A 325 5.39 -28.50 -13.63
C LYS A 325 5.36 -27.52 -14.81
N LEU A 326 5.16 -26.23 -14.56
CA LEU A 326 5.25 -25.19 -15.59
C LEU A 326 6.62 -25.19 -16.29
N TRP A 327 7.72 -25.28 -15.53
CA TRP A 327 9.06 -25.36 -16.10
C TRP A 327 9.23 -26.58 -17.03
N SER A 328 8.73 -27.74 -16.59
CA SER A 328 8.82 -28.98 -17.36
C SER A 328 7.99 -28.92 -18.63
N SER A 329 6.78 -28.36 -18.55
CA SER A 329 5.89 -28.12 -19.71
C SER A 329 6.43 -27.10 -20.70
N SER A 330 7.38 -26.25 -20.27
CA SER A 330 8.06 -25.28 -21.15
C SER A 330 9.28 -25.87 -21.87
N ASP A 331 9.55 -27.17 -21.71
CA ASP A 331 10.76 -27.83 -22.21
C ASP A 331 12.05 -27.10 -21.78
N GLY A 332 12.13 -26.77 -20.49
CA GLY A 332 13.27 -26.03 -19.95
C GLY A 332 13.34 -24.57 -20.44
N GLY A 333 12.19 -23.94 -20.68
CA GLY A 333 12.06 -22.54 -21.08
C GLY A 333 12.27 -22.29 -22.58
N THR A 334 12.32 -23.33 -23.41
CA THR A 334 12.38 -23.20 -24.88
C THR A 334 11.01 -22.91 -25.48
N ILE A 335 9.94 -23.37 -24.83
CA ILE A 335 8.55 -23.20 -25.24
C ILE A 335 7.88 -22.14 -24.37
N THR A 336 7.31 -21.11 -25.00
CA THR A 336 6.50 -20.11 -24.30
C THR A 336 5.18 -20.72 -23.87
N ILE A 337 4.92 -20.76 -22.56
CA ILE A 337 3.63 -21.14 -22.01
C ILE A 337 2.68 -19.95 -22.07
N GLN A 338 1.44 -20.20 -22.51
CA GLN A 338 0.41 -19.18 -22.52
C GLN A 338 0.01 -18.81 -21.09
N ASP A 339 0.31 -17.58 -20.70
CA ASP A 339 -0.12 -17.04 -19.41
C ASP A 339 -1.65 -16.90 -19.34
N ASP A 340 -2.19 -17.16 -18.16
CA ASP A 340 -3.59 -16.90 -17.83
C ASP A 340 -3.88 -15.38 -17.81
N VAL A 341 -5.17 -15.03 -17.79
CA VAL A 341 -5.61 -13.63 -17.85
C VAL A 341 -5.13 -12.81 -16.64
N PHE A 342 -5.03 -13.41 -15.46
CA PHE A 342 -4.58 -12.73 -14.25
C PHE A 342 -3.09 -12.40 -14.31
N VAL A 343 -2.25 -13.34 -14.74
CA VAL A 343 -0.82 -13.08 -14.95
C VAL A 343 -0.61 -12.02 -16.03
N LYS A 344 -1.35 -12.12 -17.15
CA LYS A 344 -1.31 -11.12 -18.23
C LYS A 344 -1.71 -9.72 -17.78
N ARG A 345 -2.61 -9.61 -16.81
CA ARG A 345 -3.05 -8.34 -16.21
C ARG A 345 -2.17 -7.88 -15.04
N GLY A 346 -1.04 -8.54 -14.78
CA GLY A 346 -0.12 -8.16 -13.71
C GLY A 346 -0.65 -8.49 -12.32
N GLY A 347 -1.48 -9.52 -12.18
CA GLY A 347 -2.00 -10.02 -10.90
C GLY A 347 -3.36 -9.48 -10.49
N CYS A 348 -4.23 -9.15 -11.45
CA CYS A 348 -5.59 -8.69 -11.16
C CYS A 348 -6.65 -9.44 -11.97
N TYR A 349 -7.62 -10.04 -11.27
CA TYR A 349 -8.84 -10.60 -11.85
C TYR A 349 -9.97 -9.58 -11.97
N TRP A 350 -9.95 -8.58 -11.09
CA TRP A 350 -11.18 -7.96 -10.63
C TRP A 350 -11.67 -6.88 -11.59
N SER A 351 -12.92 -7.03 -12.01
CA SER A 351 -13.68 -5.90 -12.54
C SER A 351 -14.04 -4.95 -11.40
N HIS A 352 -14.29 -3.67 -11.72
CA HIS A 352 -14.77 -2.70 -10.73
C HIS A 352 -15.98 -3.24 -9.93
N TRP A 353 -16.85 -4.06 -10.54
CA TRP A 353 -18.03 -4.65 -9.89
C TRP A 353 -17.68 -5.50 -8.66
N GLN A 354 -16.67 -6.36 -8.75
CA GLN A 354 -16.26 -7.26 -7.67
C GLN A 354 -15.60 -6.49 -6.51
N MET A 355 -14.80 -5.46 -6.82
CA MET A 355 -14.30 -4.52 -5.80
C MET A 355 -15.44 -3.82 -5.06
N GLY A 356 -16.50 -3.42 -5.78
CA GLY A 356 -17.69 -2.82 -5.20
C GLY A 356 -18.48 -3.78 -4.30
N ALA A 357 -18.51 -5.08 -4.62
CA ALA A 357 -19.13 -6.11 -3.78
C ALA A 357 -18.38 -6.27 -2.45
N TYR A 358 -17.06 -6.47 -2.48
CA TYR A 358 -16.24 -6.50 -1.26
C TYR A 358 -16.51 -5.28 -0.37
N LYS A 359 -16.46 -4.07 -0.95
CA LYS A 359 -16.72 -2.82 -0.21
C LYS A 359 -18.12 -2.80 0.39
N ARG A 360 -19.15 -3.21 -0.36
CA ARG A 360 -20.51 -3.26 0.21
C ARG A 360 -20.60 -4.24 1.38
N HIS A 361 -19.96 -5.39 1.32
CA HIS A 361 -20.04 -6.36 2.41
C HIS A 361 -19.29 -5.91 3.67
N HIS A 362 -18.04 -5.46 3.50
CA HIS A 362 -17.15 -5.12 4.61
C HIS A 362 -17.28 -3.68 5.12
N ILE A 363 -17.77 -2.76 4.29
CA ILE A 363 -18.04 -1.37 4.68
C ILE A 363 -19.53 -1.23 5.03
N SER A 364 -20.43 -1.44 4.06
CA SER A 364 -21.86 -1.20 4.30
C SER A 364 -22.58 -2.30 5.08
N GLY A 365 -22.23 -3.58 4.88
CA GLY A 365 -22.82 -4.71 5.60
C GLY A 365 -22.44 -4.71 7.08
N TRP A 366 -21.22 -4.29 7.40
CA TRP A 366 -20.76 -4.05 8.77
C TRP A 366 -21.41 -2.81 9.41
N MET A 367 -21.54 -1.72 8.66
CA MET A 367 -22.29 -0.53 9.12
C MET A 367 -23.79 -0.80 9.32
N LEU A 368 -24.39 -1.68 8.52
CA LEU A 368 -25.84 -1.97 8.53
C LEU A 368 -26.26 -3.13 9.46
N ARG A 369 -25.44 -4.19 9.62
CA ARG A 369 -25.78 -5.33 10.51
C ARG A 369 -25.50 -5.05 11.98
N GLU A 370 -24.51 -4.22 12.27
CA GLU A 370 -24.04 -3.92 13.63
C GLU A 370 -24.38 -2.49 14.06
N GLY A 371 -25.31 -1.81 13.36
CA GLY A 371 -25.73 -0.43 13.67
C GLY A 371 -26.01 -0.22 15.17
N PRO A 372 -25.89 1.02 15.68
CA PRO A 372 -25.85 1.28 17.13
C PRO A 372 -27.02 0.59 17.82
N MET A 373 -26.67 -0.36 18.68
CA MET A 373 -27.63 -1.11 19.49
C MET A 373 -28.14 -0.18 20.60
N TRP A 374 -29.16 0.63 20.23
CA TRP A 374 -30.08 1.45 21.06
C TRP A 374 -29.45 2.71 21.72
N LEU A 375 -30.05 3.91 21.74
CA LEU A 375 -31.44 4.35 21.91
C LEU A 375 -31.69 5.66 21.11
N GLY A 376 -32.90 5.87 20.56
CA GLY A 376 -33.29 7.19 20.02
C GLY A 376 -33.56 8.23 21.13
N PRO A 377 -34.09 9.43 20.81
CA PRO A 377 -34.04 10.18 19.56
C PRO A 377 -33.45 11.60 19.80
N VAL A 378 -32.42 12.02 19.05
CA VAL A 378 -32.21 13.46 18.80
C VAL A 378 -31.71 13.64 17.36
N GLY A 379 -32.40 14.52 16.64
CA GLY A 379 -32.38 14.74 15.19
C GLY A 379 -31.02 14.69 14.48
N GLY A 380 -31.00 13.92 13.38
CA GLY A 380 -29.88 13.90 12.43
C GLY A 380 -30.01 12.91 11.27
N TYR A 381 -30.99 12.00 11.26
CA TYR A 381 -31.16 11.00 10.19
C TYR A 381 -32.03 11.48 9.02
N HIS A 382 -31.69 12.60 8.37
CA HIS A 382 -32.44 13.07 7.19
C HIS A 382 -31.65 13.14 5.87
N GLN A 383 -30.43 12.58 5.77
CA GLN A 383 -29.71 12.53 4.49
C GLN A 383 -29.31 11.15 3.94
N ILE A 384 -29.51 10.05 4.67
CA ILE A 384 -29.13 8.71 4.16
C ILE A 384 -30.25 8.03 3.34
N ARG A 385 -31.50 8.50 3.44
CA ARG A 385 -32.65 7.91 2.71
C ARG A 385 -32.74 8.23 1.22
N LYS A 386 -31.88 9.09 0.67
CA LYS A 386 -31.92 9.45 -0.77
C LYS A 386 -31.14 8.48 -1.67
N TYR A 387 -30.35 7.56 -1.10
CA TYR A 387 -29.48 6.64 -1.86
C TYR A 387 -30.03 5.21 -1.98
N PHE A 388 -31.11 4.88 -1.29
CA PHE A 388 -31.77 3.58 -1.40
C PHE A 388 -33.16 3.80 -2.02
N GLY A 389 -33.27 3.52 -3.32
CA GLY A 389 -34.58 3.29 -3.96
C GLY A 389 -35.29 2.10 -3.29
N PRO A 390 -36.61 1.94 -3.50
CA PRO A 390 -37.40 0.96 -2.77
C PRO A 390 -36.88 -0.45 -3.05
N LEU A 391 -36.30 -1.08 -2.02
CA LEU A 391 -36.09 -2.51 -2.02
C LEU A 391 -37.47 -3.15 -2.10
N ALA A 392 -37.70 -3.93 -3.15
CA ALA A 392 -38.89 -4.73 -3.31
C ALA A 392 -39.06 -5.59 -2.05
N THR A 393 -40.15 -5.34 -1.33
CA THR A 393 -40.67 -6.25 -0.31
C THR A 393 -41.28 -7.43 -1.05
N GLU A 394 -40.53 -8.51 -1.22
CA GLU A 394 -41.13 -9.83 -1.40
C GLU A 394 -41.03 -10.57 -0.06
N SER A 395 -42.19 -10.67 0.57
CA SER A 395 -42.48 -11.46 1.75
C SER A 395 -42.20 -12.94 1.49
N PHE A 396 -41.22 -13.51 2.20
CA PHE A 396 -41.15 -14.95 2.39
C PHE A 396 -42.04 -15.30 3.59
N ASP A 397 -43.18 -15.93 3.29
CA ASP A 397 -44.13 -16.47 4.24
C ASP A 397 -43.60 -17.79 4.82
N TRP A 398 -43.53 -17.86 6.14
CA TRP A 398 -43.20 -19.07 6.89
C TRP A 398 -44.49 -19.61 7.48
N THR A 399 -45.17 -20.56 6.81
CA THR A 399 -45.97 -21.59 7.51
C THR A 399 -46.31 -22.80 6.63
N LEU A 400 -45.86 -23.98 7.07
CA LEU A 400 -46.52 -25.30 7.04
C LEU A 400 -47.22 -25.78 5.74
N ARG A 401 -46.51 -26.60 4.94
CA ARG A 401 -46.76 -28.05 4.73
C ARG A 401 -45.76 -28.66 3.77
#